data_AF-A0A6V7WZA5-F1
#
_entry.id   AF-A0A6V7WZA5-F1
#
_cell.length_a   1.000
_cell.length_b   1.000
_cell.length_c   1.000
_cell.angle_alpha   90.00
_cell.angle_beta   90.00
_cell.angle_gamma   90.00
#
_symmetry.space_group_name_H-M   'P 1'
#
loop_
_entity.id
_entity.type
_entity.pdbx_description
1 polymer ?
#
loop_
_entity_poly.entity_id
_entity_poly.type
_entity_poly.pdbx_seq_one_letter_code
_entity_poly.pdbx_strand_id
1 'polypeptide(L)'
;MLREACQRRGDIDVDVVAVLNDTTGTMLACSFFKEHCYIGVIVGTGCNAAYMESLDKIYKLQGKVFPEKDGLPNEMCVNTEWGGFGDDGALADFLTIYDTQLDENSINPGRQRFEKTISGMYLGELVRLVLEDLTRRGLITTLPIDDISQPGFIPTKLVSDIEGFVKEDASPFGKINELLLEKGVDECSPGDCAHIAYVCSMVSTRAAHLCACGIASLLKRVISRKVAVKNERGESPEMTVGVDGSVFRFHPNFEHLLNIKIHELLDGQLNGWKIVLALSEDGSGRGAAVAAAVATRMSRIMKEKKELEQASEETEGASATSPSNIQTTTQQAGPASSTTGPTSTTTTTIGNGH
;
A
#
# COMPACT_ATOMS: atom_id res chain seq x y z
N MET A 1 3.30 -25.22 4.98
CA MET A 1 2.54 -24.70 6.14
C MET A 1 1.02 -24.53 5.94
N LEU A 2 0.45 -23.86 4.92
CA LEU A 2 -1.03 -23.87 4.71
C LEU A 2 -1.51 -25.02 3.79
N ARG A 3 -0.90 -25.15 2.59
CA ARG A 3 -1.24 -26.23 1.63
C ARG A 3 -1.15 -27.63 2.26
N GLU A 4 -0.09 -27.88 3.02
CA GLU A 4 0.08 -29.13 3.78
C GLU A 4 -0.99 -29.34 4.86
N ALA A 5 -1.46 -28.25 5.50
CA ALA A 5 -2.52 -28.34 6.50
C ALA A 5 -3.87 -28.70 5.84
N CYS A 6 -4.18 -28.12 4.69
CA CYS A 6 -5.34 -28.52 3.88
C CYS A 6 -5.24 -29.98 3.43
N GLN A 7 -4.07 -30.40 2.93
CA GLN A 7 -3.81 -31.79 2.53
C GLN A 7 -3.98 -32.78 3.69
N ARG A 8 -3.49 -32.44 4.90
CA ARG A 8 -3.69 -33.28 6.09
C ARG A 8 -5.17 -33.42 6.47
N ARG A 9 -5.98 -32.40 6.21
CA ARG A 9 -7.42 -32.41 6.50
C ARG A 9 -8.20 -33.23 5.46
N GLY A 10 -7.80 -33.18 4.19
CA GLY A 10 -8.31 -34.04 3.12
C GLY A 10 -9.73 -33.71 2.62
N ASP A 11 -10.46 -32.86 3.33
CA ASP A 11 -11.81 -32.37 3.01
C ASP A 11 -11.83 -30.94 2.45
N ILE A 12 -10.65 -30.34 2.26
CA ILE A 12 -10.49 -28.97 1.75
C ILE A 12 -9.68 -28.98 0.46
N ASP A 13 -10.36 -28.70 -0.65
CA ASP A 13 -9.75 -28.46 -1.95
C ASP A 13 -9.70 -26.96 -2.22
N VAL A 14 -8.56 -26.34 -1.91
CA VAL A 14 -8.32 -24.90 -2.09
C VAL A 14 -6.97 -24.70 -2.75
N ASP A 15 -6.95 -23.95 -3.84
CA ASP A 15 -5.69 -23.49 -4.46
C ASP A 15 -5.28 -22.12 -3.90
N VAL A 16 -4.08 -22.08 -3.31
CA VAL A 16 -3.52 -20.86 -2.73
C VAL A 16 -2.78 -20.09 -3.80
N VAL A 17 -3.49 -19.23 -4.52
CA VAL A 17 -2.96 -18.49 -5.68
C VAL A 17 -2.22 -17.20 -5.35
N ALA A 18 -2.45 -16.63 -4.17
CA ALA A 18 -1.82 -15.37 -3.74
C ALA A 18 -1.65 -15.31 -2.23
N VAL A 19 -0.59 -14.63 -1.79
CA VAL A 19 -0.36 -14.21 -0.40
C VAL A 19 -0.06 -12.72 -0.45
N LEU A 20 -0.75 -11.94 0.38
CA LEU A 20 -0.67 -10.49 0.39
C LEU A 20 -0.70 -9.94 1.81
N ASN A 21 -0.09 -8.78 2.01
CA ASN A 21 -0.24 -7.99 3.22
C ASN A 21 -1.59 -7.24 3.20
N ASP A 22 -2.13 -6.96 4.38
CA ASP A 22 -3.40 -6.26 4.58
C ASP A 22 -3.44 -4.87 3.91
N THR A 23 -2.36 -4.09 3.96
CA THR A 23 -2.27 -2.79 3.24
C THR A 23 -2.39 -2.95 1.73
N THR A 24 -1.81 -4.02 1.18
CA THR A 24 -1.94 -4.34 -0.25
C THR A 24 -3.37 -4.73 -0.58
N GLY A 25 -4.00 -5.53 0.29
CA GLY A 25 -5.42 -5.87 0.17
C GLY A 25 -6.29 -4.61 0.17
N THR A 26 -6.11 -3.73 1.15
CA THR A 26 -6.82 -2.44 1.27
C THR A 26 -6.67 -1.58 0.02
N MET A 27 -5.46 -1.47 -0.53
CA MET A 27 -5.25 -0.74 -1.78
C MET A 27 -6.02 -1.37 -2.95
N LEU A 28 -5.93 -2.69 -3.12
CA LEU A 28 -6.59 -3.42 -4.20
C LEU A 28 -8.11 -3.34 -4.10
N ALA A 29 -8.66 -3.55 -2.90
CA ALA A 29 -10.09 -3.43 -2.62
C ALA A 29 -10.62 -2.04 -2.96
N CYS A 30 -9.90 -0.98 -2.55
CA CYS A 30 -10.29 0.39 -2.84
C CYS A 30 -10.16 0.70 -4.34
N SER A 31 -9.08 0.26 -5.00
CA SER A 31 -8.85 0.45 -6.44
C SER A 31 -9.89 -0.22 -7.34
N PHE A 32 -10.58 -1.25 -6.83
CA PHE A 32 -11.67 -1.91 -7.56
C PHE A 32 -12.89 -0.99 -7.73
N PHE A 33 -13.12 -0.05 -6.81
CA PHE A 33 -14.28 0.86 -6.83
C PHE A 33 -13.92 2.33 -7.14
N LYS A 34 -12.65 2.70 -7.02
CA LYS A 34 -12.16 4.07 -7.20
C LYS A 34 -11.08 4.11 -8.28
N GLU A 35 -11.39 4.79 -9.37
CA GLU A 35 -10.42 5.15 -10.39
C GLU A 35 -9.36 6.07 -9.73
N HIS A 36 -8.08 5.67 -9.78
CA HIS A 36 -6.93 6.34 -9.13
C HIS A 36 -6.71 6.10 -7.62
N CYS A 37 -6.91 4.87 -7.14
CA CYS A 37 -6.35 4.45 -5.85
C CYS A 37 -4.97 3.79 -6.03
N TYR A 38 -3.92 4.41 -5.49
CA TYR A 38 -2.53 3.94 -5.63
C TYR A 38 -1.81 3.75 -4.29
N ILE A 39 -2.51 3.96 -3.18
CA ILE A 39 -1.97 3.85 -1.83
C ILE A 39 -3.02 3.16 -0.95
N GLY A 40 -2.61 2.15 -0.20
CA GLY A 40 -3.38 1.51 0.86
C GLY A 40 -2.71 1.73 2.20
N VAL A 41 -3.47 2.12 3.21
CA VAL A 41 -2.97 2.44 4.55
C VAL A 41 -3.79 1.68 5.58
N ILE A 42 -3.12 1.13 6.58
CA ILE A 42 -3.73 0.57 7.78
C ILE A 42 -3.38 1.47 8.97
N VAL A 43 -4.40 1.93 9.70
CA VAL A 43 -4.26 2.61 10.98
C VAL A 43 -5.21 1.93 11.97
N GLY A 44 -4.76 0.81 12.54
CA GLY A 44 -5.52 -0.03 13.46
C GLY A 44 -4.66 -0.42 14.65
N THR A 45 -4.64 -1.72 15.00
CA THR A 45 -3.70 -2.24 16.02
C THR A 45 -2.26 -1.94 15.64
N GLY A 46 -1.90 -2.16 14.38
CA GLY A 46 -0.64 -1.71 13.78
C GLY A 46 -0.83 -0.51 12.85
N CYS A 47 0.27 -0.02 12.27
CA CYS A 47 0.26 1.01 11.25
C CYS A 47 1.22 0.65 10.12
N ASN A 48 0.68 0.51 8.91
CA ASN A 48 1.47 0.18 7.72
C ASN A 48 0.88 0.85 6.46
N ALA A 49 1.65 0.88 5.38
CA ALA A 49 1.15 1.26 4.05
C ALA A 49 1.74 0.44 2.92
N ALA A 50 1.00 0.37 1.83
CA ALA A 50 1.46 -0.07 0.51
C ALA A 50 1.15 0.99 -0.53
N TYR A 51 1.94 1.02 -1.61
CA TYR A 51 1.68 1.91 -2.74
C TYR A 51 2.14 1.31 -4.07
N MET A 52 1.66 1.85 -5.19
CA MET A 52 2.12 1.49 -6.52
C MET A 52 3.41 2.25 -6.89
N GLU A 53 4.47 1.48 -7.15
CA GLU A 53 5.78 1.96 -7.55
C GLU A 53 6.09 1.56 -9.01
N SER A 54 6.90 2.36 -9.69
CA SER A 54 7.40 2.06 -11.02
C SER A 54 8.61 1.15 -10.92
N LEU A 55 8.66 0.08 -11.71
CA LEU A 55 9.70 -0.95 -11.61
C LEU A 55 11.12 -0.39 -11.80
N ASP A 56 11.30 0.65 -12.61
CA ASP A 56 12.60 1.33 -12.79
C ASP A 56 13.13 1.98 -11.50
N LYS A 57 12.23 2.32 -10.55
CA LYS A 57 12.56 2.88 -9.23
C LYS A 57 12.79 1.81 -8.16
N ILE A 58 12.57 0.53 -8.47
CA ILE A 58 12.83 -0.58 -7.55
C ILE A 58 14.21 -1.16 -7.86
N TYR A 59 15.26 -0.47 -7.40
CA TYR A 59 16.66 -0.81 -7.73
C TYR A 59 17.06 -2.25 -7.36
N LYS A 60 16.46 -2.83 -6.32
CA LYS A 60 16.70 -4.24 -5.91
C LYS A 60 16.28 -5.29 -6.95
N LEU A 61 15.42 -4.91 -7.91
CA LEU A 61 14.92 -5.76 -9.00
C LEU A 61 15.55 -5.46 -10.36
N GLN A 62 16.40 -4.42 -10.46
CA GLN A 62 17.09 -4.11 -11.71
C GLN A 62 17.93 -5.31 -12.17
N GLY A 63 17.80 -5.68 -13.44
CA GLY A 63 18.45 -6.84 -14.05
C GLY A 63 17.87 -8.21 -13.65
N LYS A 64 16.81 -8.26 -12.82
CA LYS A 64 16.15 -9.51 -12.40
C LYS A 64 14.76 -9.69 -12.98
N VAL A 65 14.08 -8.59 -13.28
CA VAL A 65 12.72 -8.57 -13.86
C VAL A 65 12.76 -7.73 -15.12
N PHE A 66 12.17 -8.23 -16.20
CA PHE A 66 12.12 -7.57 -17.50
C PHE A 66 10.67 -7.51 -17.97
N PRO A 67 9.92 -6.44 -17.61
CA PRO A 67 8.46 -6.40 -17.78
C PRO A 67 7.98 -6.77 -19.18
N GLU A 68 8.62 -6.24 -20.21
CA GLU A 68 8.28 -6.55 -21.61
C GLU A 68 8.51 -8.02 -21.97
N LYS A 69 9.63 -8.61 -21.51
CA LYS A 69 9.94 -10.03 -21.76
C LYS A 69 9.05 -10.95 -20.95
N ASP A 70 8.76 -10.57 -19.70
CA ASP A 70 7.99 -11.36 -18.74
C ASP A 70 6.47 -11.17 -18.92
N GLY A 71 6.03 -10.26 -19.81
CA GLY A 71 4.63 -9.92 -20.01
C GLY A 71 3.98 -9.29 -18.79
N LEU A 72 4.76 -8.54 -17.99
CA LEU A 72 4.33 -7.91 -16.74
C LEU A 72 4.12 -6.39 -16.92
N PRO A 73 3.24 -5.77 -16.12
CA PRO A 73 3.13 -4.31 -16.05
C PRO A 73 4.45 -3.65 -15.58
N ASN A 74 4.63 -2.38 -15.94
CA ASN A 74 5.78 -1.57 -15.51
C ASN A 74 5.67 -1.03 -14.07
N GLU A 75 4.61 -1.37 -13.35
CA GLU A 75 4.39 -0.96 -11.97
C GLU A 75 4.23 -2.18 -11.06
N MET A 76 4.63 -2.04 -9.80
CA MET A 76 4.56 -3.07 -8.78
C MET A 76 4.08 -2.46 -7.47
N CYS A 77 3.18 -3.17 -6.79
CA CYS A 77 2.78 -2.83 -5.43
C CYS A 77 3.95 -3.08 -4.47
N VAL A 78 4.31 -2.08 -3.68
CA VAL A 78 5.32 -2.16 -2.63
C VAL A 78 4.63 -2.04 -1.29
N ASN A 79 4.63 -3.13 -0.52
CA ASN A 79 4.39 -3.07 0.92
C ASN A 79 5.62 -2.43 1.58
N THR A 80 5.41 -1.32 2.28
CA THR A 80 6.49 -0.52 2.84
C THR A 80 7.02 -1.05 4.17
N GLU A 81 6.16 -1.73 4.95
CA GLU A 81 6.43 -2.04 6.36
C GLU A 81 6.94 -0.80 7.10
N TRP A 82 6.32 0.37 6.86
CA TRP A 82 6.82 1.67 7.35
C TRP A 82 6.84 1.80 8.87
N GLY A 83 6.28 0.83 9.60
CA GLY A 83 6.22 0.83 11.05
C GLY A 83 7.62 0.88 11.66
N GLY A 84 8.61 0.29 11.00
CA GLY A 84 10.03 0.32 11.40
C GLY A 84 10.79 1.60 11.03
N PHE A 85 10.13 2.62 10.46
CA PHE A 85 10.80 3.90 10.23
C PHE A 85 11.29 4.48 11.57
N GLY A 86 12.54 4.94 11.61
CA GLY A 86 13.18 5.46 12.83
C GLY A 86 13.84 4.41 13.74
N ASP A 87 13.75 3.11 13.41
CA ASP A 87 14.50 2.05 14.11
C ASP A 87 16.02 2.27 14.04
N ASP A 88 16.49 2.92 12.98
CA ASP A 88 17.89 3.33 12.75
C ASP A 88 18.28 4.66 13.44
N GLY A 89 17.34 5.29 14.15
CA GLY A 89 17.55 6.58 14.81
C GLY A 89 17.07 7.79 14.00
N ALA A 90 16.55 7.62 12.78
CA ALA A 90 16.08 8.74 11.95
C ALA A 90 14.93 9.55 12.59
N LEU A 91 14.20 8.98 13.55
CA LEU A 91 13.13 9.66 14.30
C LEU A 91 13.56 10.19 15.66
N ALA A 92 14.82 9.99 16.10
CA ALA A 92 15.24 10.22 17.48
C ALA A 92 14.89 11.64 17.99
N ASP A 93 15.08 12.67 17.16
CA ASP A 93 14.81 14.07 17.53
C ASP A 93 13.32 14.40 17.68
N PHE A 94 12.43 13.52 17.20
CA PHE A 94 10.97 13.69 17.24
C PHE A 94 10.29 12.80 18.29
N LEU A 95 11.03 11.85 18.89
CA LEU A 95 10.53 10.97 19.93
C LEU A 95 10.65 11.63 21.30
N THR A 96 9.59 11.53 22.08
CA THR A 96 9.56 12.04 23.45
C THR A 96 10.15 11.02 24.43
N ILE A 97 10.31 11.45 25.68
CA ILE A 97 10.65 10.54 26.79
C ILE A 97 9.59 9.43 26.95
N TYR A 98 8.32 9.71 26.67
CA TYR A 98 7.23 8.73 26.77
C TYR A 98 7.28 7.70 25.65
N ASP A 99 7.63 8.13 24.43
CA ASP A 99 7.83 7.20 23.31
C ASP A 99 9.02 6.27 23.58
N THR A 100 10.10 6.81 24.17
CA THR A 100 11.29 6.03 24.55
C THR A 100 10.94 5.01 25.63
N GLN A 101 10.25 5.44 26.70
CA GLN A 101 9.82 4.56 27.78
C GLN A 101 8.87 3.46 27.26
N LEU A 102 7.95 3.79 26.35
CA LEU A 102 7.08 2.81 25.72
C LEU A 102 7.87 1.80 24.89
N ASP A 103 8.82 2.25 24.06
CA ASP A 103 9.65 1.38 23.21
C ASP A 103 10.45 0.37 24.06
N GLU A 104 11.12 0.85 25.12
CA GLU A 104 11.93 0.03 26.03
C GLU A 104 11.14 -1.07 26.74
N ASN A 105 9.87 -0.80 27.08
CA ASN A 105 8.99 -1.75 27.77
C ASN A 105 8.08 -2.54 26.84
N SER A 106 8.23 -2.37 25.52
CA SER A 106 7.44 -3.09 24.53
C SER A 106 7.92 -4.53 24.30
N ILE A 107 7.12 -5.32 23.58
CA ILE A 107 7.47 -6.70 23.19
C ILE A 107 8.74 -6.72 22.31
N ASN A 108 8.95 -5.68 21.51
CA ASN A 108 10.06 -5.59 20.55
C ASN A 108 10.80 -4.24 20.72
N PRO A 109 11.64 -4.07 21.75
CA PRO A 109 12.37 -2.83 21.96
C PRO A 109 13.29 -2.47 20.78
N GLY A 110 13.32 -1.18 20.41
CA GLY A 110 14.13 -0.68 19.29
C GLY A 110 13.57 -1.03 17.91
N ARG A 111 12.36 -1.58 17.84
CA ARG A 111 11.67 -1.96 16.59
C ARG A 111 10.32 -1.28 16.47
N GLN A 112 9.85 -1.11 15.24
CA GLN A 112 8.50 -0.58 14.97
C GLN A 112 8.28 0.82 15.58
N ARG A 113 9.33 1.65 15.61
CA ARG A 113 9.28 2.93 16.33
C ARG A 113 8.24 3.89 15.77
N PHE A 114 8.10 3.98 14.45
CA PHE A 114 7.06 4.82 13.84
C PHE A 114 5.66 4.29 14.16
N GLU A 115 5.43 2.98 14.07
CA GLU A 115 4.15 2.36 14.43
C GLU A 115 3.75 2.67 15.88
N LYS A 116 4.71 2.57 16.81
CA LYS A 116 4.51 2.88 18.23
C LYS A 116 4.04 4.30 18.52
N THR A 117 4.35 5.25 17.62
CA THR A 117 3.90 6.63 17.77
C THR A 117 2.47 6.89 17.28
N ILE A 118 1.87 5.94 16.55
CA ILE A 118 0.63 6.14 15.79
C ILE A 118 -0.47 5.14 16.16
N SER A 119 -0.14 3.86 16.25
CA SER A 119 -1.13 2.80 16.17
C SER A 119 -1.97 2.64 17.44
N GLY A 120 -3.13 2.02 17.28
CA GLY A 120 -4.09 1.79 18.35
C GLY A 120 -3.61 0.79 19.41
N MET A 121 -2.54 0.03 19.17
CA MET A 121 -1.91 -0.78 20.23
C MET A 121 -1.19 0.09 21.26
N TYR A 122 -0.68 1.25 20.86
CA TYR A 122 0.23 2.07 21.68
C TYR A 122 -0.36 3.43 22.07
N LEU A 123 -1.38 3.91 21.36
CA LEU A 123 -1.99 5.23 21.60
C LEU A 123 -2.45 5.42 23.05
N GLY A 124 -3.20 4.46 23.59
CA GLY A 124 -3.65 4.49 24.99
C GLY A 124 -2.50 4.43 25.99
N GLU A 125 -1.46 3.66 25.71
CA GLU A 125 -0.29 3.54 26.59
C GLU A 125 0.54 4.83 26.63
N LEU A 126 0.67 5.53 25.50
CA LEU A 126 1.29 6.87 25.47
C LEU A 126 0.51 7.87 26.32
N VAL A 127 -0.83 7.87 26.21
CA VAL A 127 -1.69 8.69 27.07
C VAL A 127 -1.47 8.32 28.54
N ARG A 128 -1.46 7.02 28.88
CA ARG A 128 -1.23 6.54 30.24
C ARG A 128 0.09 7.05 30.81
N LEU A 129 1.19 6.96 30.06
CA LEU A 129 2.51 7.38 30.50
C LEU A 129 2.58 8.89 30.80
N VAL A 130 1.92 9.71 29.98
CA VAL A 130 1.82 11.16 30.24
C VAL A 130 0.98 11.42 31.49
N LEU A 131 -0.17 10.77 31.62
CA LEU A 131 -1.06 10.93 32.78
C LEU A 131 -0.42 10.44 34.08
N GLU A 132 0.35 9.35 34.04
CA GLU A 132 1.11 8.84 35.18
C GLU A 132 2.13 9.90 35.66
N ASP A 133 2.90 10.48 34.75
CA ASP A 133 3.88 11.52 35.08
C ASP A 133 3.21 12.77 35.67
N LEU A 134 2.09 13.23 35.10
CA LEU A 134 1.31 14.35 35.64
C LEU A 134 0.73 14.03 37.04
N THR A 135 0.28 12.80 37.26
CA THR A 135 -0.24 12.33 38.55
C THR A 135 0.87 12.29 39.61
N ARG A 136 2.05 11.74 39.26
CA ARG A 136 3.23 11.72 40.15
C ARG A 136 3.70 13.12 40.54
N ARG A 137 3.49 14.11 39.67
CA ARG A 137 3.80 15.53 39.91
C ARG A 137 2.71 16.27 40.69
N GLY A 138 1.58 15.62 40.99
CA GLY A 138 0.44 16.22 41.69
C GLY A 138 -0.35 17.23 40.85
N LEU A 139 -0.23 17.17 39.52
CA LEU A 139 -0.97 18.04 38.58
C LEU A 139 -2.34 17.47 38.20
N ILE A 140 -2.49 16.16 38.31
CA ILE A 140 -3.77 15.44 38.29
C ILE A 140 -3.85 14.70 39.61
N THR A 141 -4.94 14.90 40.35
CA THR A 141 -5.06 14.43 41.74
C THR A 141 -6.03 13.28 41.91
N THR A 142 -6.88 13.04 40.91
CA THR A 142 -7.99 12.08 40.98
C THR A 142 -7.63 10.68 40.48
N LEU A 143 -6.55 10.54 39.68
CA LEU A 143 -6.13 9.24 39.17
C LEU A 143 -5.39 8.44 40.25
N PRO A 144 -5.81 7.18 40.55
CA PRO A 144 -5.13 6.35 41.53
C PRO A 144 -3.75 5.96 41.01
N ILE A 145 -2.70 6.25 41.80
CA ILE A 145 -1.32 6.06 41.35
C ILE A 145 -0.99 4.60 41.04
N ASP A 146 -1.53 3.66 41.81
CA ASP A 146 -1.27 2.23 41.64
C ASP A 146 -1.88 1.71 40.33
N ASP A 147 -3.07 2.21 39.98
CA ASP A 147 -3.80 1.82 38.77
C ASP A 147 -3.23 2.49 37.51
N ILE A 148 -2.99 3.82 37.55
CA ILE A 148 -2.42 4.53 36.40
C ILE A 148 -1.00 4.05 36.07
N SER A 149 -0.28 3.46 37.03
CA SER A 149 1.03 2.83 36.81
C SER A 149 0.95 1.48 36.08
N GLN A 150 -0.23 0.85 35.96
CA GLN A 150 -0.39 -0.43 35.28
C GLN A 150 -0.54 -0.25 33.76
N PRO A 151 0.29 -0.94 32.94
CA PRO A 151 0.12 -0.93 31.48
C PRO A 151 -1.30 -1.31 31.05
N GLY A 152 -1.83 -0.58 30.07
CA GLY A 152 -3.19 -0.82 29.56
C GLY A 152 -4.34 -0.28 30.41
N PHE A 153 -4.07 0.41 31.54
CA PHE A 153 -5.10 1.10 32.32
C PHE A 153 -5.93 2.08 31.48
N ILE A 154 -5.27 2.76 30.53
CA ILE A 154 -5.90 3.60 29.51
C ILE A 154 -5.90 2.85 28.17
N PRO A 155 -6.99 2.16 27.79
CA PRO A 155 -7.11 1.56 26.47
C PRO A 155 -7.38 2.63 25.42
N THR A 156 -6.98 2.39 24.16
CA THR A 156 -7.25 3.28 23.02
C THR A 156 -8.74 3.59 22.82
N LYS A 157 -9.64 2.67 23.19
CA LYS A 157 -11.08 2.92 23.20
C LYS A 157 -11.44 4.07 24.15
N LEU A 158 -10.87 4.10 25.36
CA LEU A 158 -11.12 5.16 26.33
C LEU A 158 -10.66 6.53 25.79
N VAL A 159 -9.50 6.58 25.11
CA VAL A 159 -9.04 7.80 24.42
C VAL A 159 -10.07 8.28 23.41
N SER A 160 -10.60 7.36 22.59
CA SER A 160 -11.60 7.68 21.57
C SER A 160 -12.93 8.14 22.19
N ASP A 161 -13.39 7.48 23.25
CA ASP A 161 -14.63 7.83 23.97
C ASP A 161 -14.52 9.23 24.59
N ILE A 162 -13.40 9.54 25.26
CA ILE A 162 -13.13 10.85 25.88
C ILE A 162 -13.16 11.97 24.83
N GLU A 163 -12.43 11.79 23.72
CA GLU A 163 -12.44 12.79 22.64
C GLU A 163 -13.81 12.91 21.95
N GLY A 164 -14.59 11.82 21.93
CA GLY A 164 -15.96 11.81 21.42
C GLY A 164 -16.88 12.68 22.29
N PHE A 165 -16.80 12.54 23.62
CA PHE A 165 -17.55 13.39 24.54
C PHE A 165 -17.21 14.86 24.36
N VAL A 166 -15.92 15.20 24.26
CA VAL A 166 -15.47 16.59 24.04
C VAL A 166 -16.04 17.17 22.74
N LYS A 167 -16.21 16.35 21.71
CA LYS A 167 -16.72 16.76 20.41
C LYS A 167 -18.24 16.93 20.38
N GLU A 168 -18.98 16.07 21.07
CA GLU A 168 -20.43 15.88 20.84
C GLU A 168 -21.31 16.23 22.05
N ASP A 169 -20.78 16.19 23.27
CA ASP A 169 -21.56 16.37 24.50
C ASP A 169 -21.52 17.83 25.00
N ALA A 170 -22.63 18.32 25.55
CA ALA A 170 -22.72 19.66 26.13
C ALA A 170 -22.00 19.77 27.49
N SER A 171 -21.78 18.64 28.18
CA SER A 171 -21.08 18.51 29.46
C SER A 171 -20.03 17.39 29.39
N PRO A 172 -18.98 17.56 28.56
CA PRO A 172 -18.02 16.49 28.29
C PRO A 172 -17.30 16.01 29.55
N PHE A 173 -16.98 16.92 30.48
CA PHE A 173 -16.28 16.57 31.72
C PHE A 173 -17.14 15.77 32.69
N GLY A 174 -18.47 15.92 32.66
CA GLY A 174 -19.38 15.07 33.40
C GLY A 174 -19.36 13.64 32.88
N LYS A 175 -19.40 13.47 31.55
CA LYS A 175 -19.30 12.14 30.90
C LYS A 175 -17.95 11.46 31.14
N ILE A 176 -16.87 12.23 31.10
CA ILE A 176 -15.53 11.72 31.43
C ILE A 176 -15.49 11.23 32.88
N ASN A 177 -16.06 12.01 33.82
CA ASN A 177 -16.15 11.58 35.22
C ASN A 177 -16.97 10.30 35.38
N GLU A 178 -18.16 10.21 34.78
CA GLU A 178 -19.01 9.00 34.78
C GLU A 178 -18.25 7.78 34.25
N LEU A 179 -17.55 7.93 33.12
CA LEU A 179 -16.78 6.84 32.52
C LEU A 179 -15.59 6.40 33.38
N LEU A 180 -14.92 7.34 34.06
CA LEU A 180 -13.82 7.02 34.98
C LEU A 180 -14.34 6.33 36.26
N LEU A 181 -15.48 6.78 36.79
CA LEU A 181 -16.17 6.13 37.92
C LEU A 181 -16.53 4.68 37.61
N GLU A 182 -17.06 4.40 36.42
CA GLU A 182 -17.36 3.02 35.96
C GLU A 182 -16.10 2.13 35.91
N LYS A 183 -14.92 2.73 35.74
CA LYS A 183 -13.63 2.04 35.75
C LYS A 183 -13.00 1.92 37.14
N GLY A 184 -13.66 2.41 38.18
CA GLY A 184 -13.19 2.35 39.56
C GLY A 184 -12.29 3.50 39.99
N VAL A 185 -12.23 4.58 39.21
CA VAL A 185 -11.56 5.83 39.63
C VAL A 185 -12.52 6.64 40.50
N ASP A 186 -12.02 7.27 41.55
CA ASP A 186 -12.82 8.16 42.39
C ASP A 186 -13.34 9.39 41.62
N GLU A 187 -14.28 10.12 42.23
CA GLU A 187 -14.88 11.31 41.60
C GLU A 187 -13.81 12.30 41.11
N CYS A 188 -13.78 12.51 39.79
CA CYS A 188 -12.84 13.39 39.12
C CYS A 188 -13.34 14.83 39.09
N SER A 189 -12.46 15.76 39.48
CA SER A 189 -12.76 17.18 39.35
C SER A 189 -12.90 17.57 37.87
N PRO A 190 -13.70 18.59 37.52
CA PRO A 190 -13.80 19.08 36.14
C PRO A 190 -12.45 19.52 35.55
N GLY A 191 -11.53 20.02 36.40
CA GLY A 191 -10.17 20.39 35.98
C GLY A 191 -9.33 19.18 35.59
N ASP A 192 -9.37 18.11 36.38
CA ASP A 192 -8.65 16.87 36.07
C ASP A 192 -9.24 16.19 34.82
N CYS A 193 -10.58 16.18 34.67
CA CYS A 193 -11.22 15.74 33.43
C CYS A 193 -10.75 16.54 32.20
N ALA A 194 -10.59 17.86 32.34
CA ALA A 194 -10.09 18.72 31.26
C ALA A 194 -8.62 18.42 30.91
N HIS A 195 -7.76 18.19 31.90
CA HIS A 195 -6.37 17.78 31.68
C HIS A 195 -6.28 16.42 30.99
N ILE A 196 -7.08 15.44 31.42
CA ILE A 196 -7.14 14.11 30.79
C ILE A 196 -7.56 14.23 29.32
N ALA A 197 -8.65 14.95 29.04
CA ALA A 197 -9.12 15.20 27.68
C ALA A 197 -8.06 15.89 26.81
N TYR A 198 -7.34 16.86 27.38
CA TYR A 198 -6.29 17.57 26.67
C TYR A 198 -5.12 16.65 26.30
N VAL A 199 -4.68 15.79 27.22
CA VAL A 199 -3.62 14.80 26.93
C VAL A 199 -4.05 13.83 25.84
N CYS A 200 -5.29 13.31 25.90
CA CYS A 200 -5.85 12.47 24.83
C CYS A 200 -5.74 13.16 23.46
N SER A 201 -6.28 14.39 23.37
CA SER A 201 -6.27 15.17 22.13
C SER A 201 -4.84 15.42 21.60
N MET A 202 -3.89 15.73 22.48
CA MET A 202 -2.50 15.99 22.11
C MET A 202 -1.83 14.74 21.49
N VAL A 203 -2.01 13.58 22.13
CA VAL A 203 -1.41 12.32 21.66
C VAL A 203 -2.05 11.88 20.34
N SER A 204 -3.38 11.92 20.22
CA SER A 204 -4.10 11.57 18.99
C SER A 204 -3.80 12.52 17.83
N THR A 205 -3.69 13.82 18.09
CA THR A 205 -3.30 14.83 17.08
C THR A 205 -1.91 14.57 16.56
N ARG A 206 -0.95 14.29 17.45
CA ARG A 206 0.40 13.91 17.05
C ARG A 206 0.40 12.64 16.21
N ALA A 207 -0.31 11.60 16.62
CA ALA A 207 -0.41 10.34 15.88
C ALA A 207 -0.98 10.55 14.47
N ALA A 208 -2.06 11.32 14.33
CA ALA A 208 -2.64 11.66 13.04
C ALA A 208 -1.66 12.47 12.16
N HIS A 209 -0.94 13.43 12.73
CA HIS A 209 0.03 14.23 11.99
C HIS A 209 1.26 13.43 11.53
N LEU A 210 1.80 12.54 12.37
CA LEU A 210 2.90 11.67 11.98
C LEU A 210 2.47 10.70 10.87
N CYS A 211 1.27 10.12 10.97
CA CYS A 211 0.69 9.31 9.90
C CYS A 211 0.51 10.12 8.61
N ALA A 212 0.05 11.37 8.70
CA ALA A 212 -0.07 12.29 7.57
C ALA A 212 1.28 12.50 6.86
N CYS A 213 2.38 12.63 7.60
CA CYS A 213 3.73 12.74 7.01
C CYS A 213 4.10 11.52 6.16
N GLY A 214 3.78 10.31 6.64
CA GLY A 214 3.97 9.08 5.88
C GLY A 214 3.14 9.06 4.59
N ILE A 215 1.84 9.34 4.70
CA ILE A 215 0.91 9.38 3.56
C ILE A 215 1.33 10.45 2.55
N ALA A 216 1.64 11.66 3.01
CA ALA A 216 2.09 12.77 2.17
C ALA A 216 3.36 12.41 1.40
N SER A 217 4.30 11.69 2.02
CA SER A 217 5.53 11.23 1.37
C SER A 217 5.23 10.26 0.21
N LEU A 218 4.32 9.31 0.42
CA LEU A 218 3.87 8.38 -0.63
C LEU A 218 3.08 9.11 -1.73
N LEU A 219 2.21 10.05 -1.36
CA LEU A 219 1.44 10.87 -2.30
C LEU A 219 2.35 11.70 -3.21
N LYS A 220 3.34 12.42 -2.67
CA LYS A 220 4.34 13.15 -3.49
C LYS A 220 5.00 12.23 -4.51
N ARG A 221 5.37 11.03 -4.05
CA ARG A 221 6.01 10.03 -4.89
C ARG A 221 5.09 9.54 -6.01
N VAL A 222 3.83 9.26 -5.75
CA VAL A 222 2.84 8.86 -6.77
C VAL A 222 2.51 10.02 -7.72
N ILE A 223 2.15 11.19 -7.18
CA ILE A 223 1.73 12.37 -7.94
C ILE A 223 2.80 12.84 -8.92
N SER A 224 4.08 12.81 -8.53
CA SER A 224 5.19 13.19 -9.42
C SER A 224 5.27 12.38 -10.73
N ARG A 225 4.57 11.23 -10.80
CA ARG A 225 4.58 10.29 -11.92
C ARG A 225 3.21 10.16 -12.61
N LYS A 226 2.18 10.88 -12.14
CA LYS A 226 0.81 10.77 -12.66
C LYS A 226 0.33 12.16 -13.13
N VAL A 227 -0.31 12.18 -14.30
CA VAL A 227 -0.85 13.41 -14.89
C VAL A 227 -2.30 13.56 -14.48
N ALA A 228 -2.64 14.68 -13.84
CA ALA A 228 -4.02 15.04 -13.56
C ALA A 228 -4.68 15.56 -14.84
N VAL A 229 -5.66 14.82 -15.35
CA VAL A 229 -6.48 15.25 -16.48
C VAL A 229 -7.86 15.63 -15.96
N LYS A 230 -8.26 16.88 -16.19
CA LYS A 230 -9.60 17.35 -15.81
C LYS A 230 -10.67 16.62 -16.60
N ASN A 231 -11.80 16.34 -15.96
CA ASN A 231 -12.95 15.76 -16.65
C ASN A 231 -13.64 16.79 -17.58
N GLU A 232 -14.67 16.37 -18.31
CA GLU A 232 -15.44 17.20 -19.24
C GLU A 232 -16.08 18.43 -18.57
N ARG A 233 -16.24 18.41 -17.24
CA ARG A 233 -16.79 19.51 -16.42
C ARG A 233 -15.71 20.45 -15.90
N GLY A 234 -14.44 20.22 -16.22
CA GLY A 234 -13.29 21.01 -15.76
C GLY A 234 -12.85 20.71 -14.32
N GLU A 235 -13.36 19.62 -13.73
CA GLU A 235 -13.04 19.21 -12.37
C GLU A 235 -11.74 18.41 -12.34
N SER A 236 -10.92 18.69 -11.33
CA SER A 236 -9.68 17.96 -11.06
C SER A 236 -9.98 16.50 -10.68
N PRO A 237 -9.18 15.53 -11.17
CA PRO A 237 -9.35 14.13 -10.79
C PRO A 237 -8.96 13.90 -9.33
N GLU A 238 -9.56 12.89 -8.73
CA GLU A 238 -9.27 12.48 -7.35
C GLU A 238 -8.07 11.53 -7.32
N MET A 239 -7.17 11.72 -6.36
CA MET A 239 -6.10 10.79 -6.00
C MET A 239 -6.53 10.12 -4.70
N THR A 240 -6.94 8.86 -4.78
CA THR A 240 -7.53 8.14 -3.65
C THR A 240 -6.46 7.41 -2.84
N VAL A 241 -6.53 7.55 -1.52
CA VAL A 241 -5.82 6.71 -0.55
C VAL A 241 -6.86 5.82 0.12
N GLY A 242 -6.76 4.50 -0.10
CA GLY A 242 -7.58 3.53 0.61
C GLY A 242 -7.09 3.39 2.05
N VAL A 243 -7.95 3.63 3.04
CA VAL A 243 -7.58 3.53 4.45
C VAL A 243 -8.48 2.53 5.16
N ASP A 244 -7.90 1.68 6.01
CA ASP A 244 -8.61 0.78 6.91
C ASP A 244 -7.94 0.80 8.30
N GLY A 245 -8.55 0.17 9.30
CA GLY A 245 -8.05 0.05 10.66
C GLY A 245 -8.95 0.73 11.69
N SER A 246 -8.93 0.19 12.91
CA SER A 246 -9.82 0.60 14.00
C SER A 246 -9.64 2.05 14.43
N VAL A 247 -8.42 2.58 14.45
CA VAL A 247 -8.17 3.97 14.84
C VAL A 247 -8.79 4.90 13.81
N PHE A 248 -8.56 4.67 12.52
CA PHE A 248 -9.16 5.49 11.47
C PHE A 248 -10.69 5.41 11.47
N ARG A 249 -11.27 4.23 11.71
CA ARG A 249 -12.72 3.99 11.69
C ARG A 249 -13.48 4.58 12.88
N PHE A 250 -12.92 4.45 14.09
CA PHE A 250 -13.67 4.66 15.33
C PHE A 250 -13.20 5.86 16.14
N HIS A 251 -11.99 6.37 15.89
CA HIS A 251 -11.51 7.55 16.60
C HIS A 251 -12.18 8.82 16.04
N PRO A 252 -12.85 9.64 16.87
CA PRO A 252 -13.79 10.67 16.41
C PRO A 252 -13.13 11.81 15.61
N ASN A 253 -11.84 12.03 15.81
CA ASN A 253 -11.09 13.13 15.21
C ASN A 253 -10.00 12.69 14.22
N PHE A 254 -9.68 11.39 14.14
CA PHE A 254 -8.42 10.96 13.50
C PHE A 254 -8.43 11.20 11.99
N GLU A 255 -9.52 10.81 11.30
CA GLU A 255 -9.68 11.08 9.87
C GLU A 255 -9.59 12.56 9.54
N HIS A 256 -10.25 13.41 10.34
CA HIS A 256 -10.27 14.85 10.14
C HIS A 256 -8.86 15.47 10.28
N LEU A 257 -8.15 15.14 11.36
CA LEU A 257 -6.80 15.63 11.64
C LEU A 257 -5.80 15.15 10.57
N LEU A 258 -5.92 13.88 10.18
CA LEU A 258 -5.12 13.29 9.12
C LEU A 258 -5.32 14.03 7.80
N ASN A 259 -6.59 14.27 7.42
CA ASN A 259 -6.93 14.94 6.17
C ASN A 259 -6.43 16.40 6.13
N ILE A 260 -6.63 17.17 7.21
CA ILE A 260 -6.12 18.55 7.31
C ILE A 260 -4.61 18.56 7.13
N LYS A 261 -3.89 17.70 7.89
CA LYS A 261 -2.43 17.73 7.88
C LYS A 261 -1.86 17.28 6.54
N ILE A 262 -2.46 16.31 5.85
CA ILE A 262 -2.04 15.93 4.50
C ILE A 262 -2.14 17.13 3.55
N HIS A 263 -3.26 17.86 3.58
CA HIS A 263 -3.46 19.01 2.71
C HIS A 263 -2.47 20.15 3.03
N GLU A 264 -2.19 20.39 4.31
CA GLU A 264 -1.17 21.36 4.73
C GLU A 264 0.24 20.98 4.23
N LEU A 265 0.64 19.71 4.37
CA LEU A 265 1.97 19.22 3.95
C LEU A 265 2.18 19.20 2.43
N LEU A 266 1.07 19.13 1.68
CA LEU A 266 1.05 19.04 0.22
C LEU A 266 0.58 20.34 -0.46
N ASP A 267 0.41 21.41 0.29
CA ASP A 267 -0.01 22.69 -0.28
C ASP A 267 0.96 23.12 -1.40
N GLY A 268 0.37 23.56 -2.52
CA GLY A 268 1.10 23.87 -3.76
C GLY A 268 1.77 22.70 -4.49
N GLN A 269 1.68 21.46 -4.02
CA GLN A 269 2.38 20.28 -4.57
C GLN A 269 1.45 19.23 -5.20
N LEU A 270 0.14 19.50 -5.24
CA LEU A 270 -0.87 18.55 -5.72
C LEU A 270 -0.94 18.42 -7.24
N ASN A 271 -0.29 19.29 -8.02
CA ASN A 271 -0.22 19.22 -9.48
C ASN A 271 -1.57 18.97 -10.17
N GLY A 272 -2.63 19.61 -9.67
CA GLY A 272 -3.99 19.49 -10.19
C GLY A 272 -4.81 18.30 -9.69
N TRP A 273 -4.27 17.47 -8.79
CA TRP A 273 -4.99 16.39 -8.11
C TRP A 273 -5.79 16.90 -6.90
N LYS A 274 -6.92 16.25 -6.60
CA LYS A 274 -7.65 16.38 -5.33
C LYS A 274 -7.41 15.13 -4.48
N ILE A 275 -6.91 15.27 -3.26
CA ILE A 275 -6.68 14.10 -2.39
C ILE A 275 -7.97 13.66 -1.73
N VAL A 276 -8.24 12.36 -1.72
CA VAL A 276 -9.39 11.76 -1.04
C VAL A 276 -8.93 10.56 -0.21
N LEU A 277 -9.25 10.57 1.08
CA LEU A 277 -9.15 9.39 1.93
C LEU A 277 -10.45 8.61 1.78
N ALA A 278 -10.36 7.35 1.39
CA ALA A 278 -11.52 6.48 1.21
C ALA A 278 -11.44 5.31 2.18
N LEU A 279 -12.47 5.17 3.02
CA LEU A 279 -12.58 4.01 3.89
C LEU A 279 -12.75 2.74 3.04
N SER A 280 -11.82 1.80 3.20
CA SER A 280 -11.90 0.49 2.54
C SER A 280 -12.70 -0.46 3.41
N GLU A 281 -13.95 -0.76 3.06
CA GLU A 281 -14.73 -1.80 3.74
C GLU A 281 -14.22 -3.19 3.37
N ASP A 282 -13.73 -3.94 4.36
CA ASP A 282 -13.13 -5.26 4.19
C ASP A 282 -11.96 -5.27 3.18
N GLY A 283 -10.95 -4.43 3.44
CA GLY A 283 -9.78 -4.32 2.57
C GLY A 283 -9.05 -5.64 2.36
N SER A 284 -8.90 -6.43 3.43
CA SER A 284 -8.19 -7.71 3.37
C SER A 284 -8.98 -8.79 2.62
N GLY A 285 -10.29 -8.93 2.84
CA GLY A 285 -11.11 -9.94 2.17
C GLY A 285 -11.32 -9.64 0.69
N ARG A 286 -11.87 -8.46 0.38
CA ARG A 286 -12.13 -8.03 -1.01
C ARG A 286 -10.83 -7.89 -1.80
N GLY A 287 -9.79 -7.34 -1.19
CA GLY A 287 -8.48 -7.18 -1.82
C GLY A 287 -7.82 -8.52 -2.16
N ALA A 288 -7.92 -9.51 -1.27
CA ALA A 288 -7.44 -10.87 -1.54
C ALA A 288 -8.18 -11.52 -2.70
N ALA A 289 -9.52 -11.35 -2.79
CA ALA A 289 -10.30 -11.87 -3.90
C ALA A 289 -9.92 -11.22 -5.24
N VAL A 290 -9.70 -9.91 -5.27
CA VAL A 290 -9.21 -9.19 -6.47
C VAL A 290 -7.82 -9.70 -6.86
N ALA A 291 -6.90 -9.85 -5.91
CA ALA A 291 -5.57 -10.38 -6.16
C ALA A 291 -5.61 -11.80 -6.73
N ALA A 292 -6.44 -12.68 -6.16
CA ALA A 292 -6.63 -14.04 -6.61
C ALA A 292 -7.19 -14.09 -8.05
N ALA A 293 -8.19 -13.25 -8.36
CA ALA A 293 -8.76 -13.16 -9.70
C ALA A 293 -7.72 -12.69 -10.74
N VAL A 294 -6.91 -11.69 -10.42
CA VAL A 294 -5.83 -11.21 -11.30
C VAL A 294 -4.75 -12.28 -11.48
N ALA A 295 -4.30 -12.92 -10.40
CA ALA A 295 -3.28 -13.97 -10.45
C ALA A 295 -3.73 -15.16 -11.30
N THR A 296 -4.98 -15.58 -11.15
CA THR A 296 -5.59 -16.65 -11.96
C THR A 296 -5.67 -16.27 -13.43
N ARG A 297 -6.10 -15.03 -13.73
CA ARG A 297 -6.17 -14.52 -15.10
C ARG A 297 -4.78 -14.46 -15.76
N MET A 298 -3.78 -13.95 -15.04
CA MET A 298 -2.40 -13.84 -15.55
C MET A 298 -1.79 -15.22 -15.81
N SER A 299 -2.02 -16.17 -14.91
CA SER A 299 -1.54 -17.55 -15.08
C SER A 299 -2.13 -18.21 -16.33
N ARG A 300 -3.42 -17.98 -16.60
CA ARG A 300 -4.08 -18.44 -17.83
C ARG A 300 -3.46 -17.82 -19.09
N ILE A 301 -3.29 -16.50 -19.11
CA ILE A 301 -2.71 -15.77 -20.26
C ILE A 301 -1.28 -16.23 -20.52
N MET A 302 -0.46 -16.41 -19.48
CA MET A 302 0.91 -16.89 -19.63
C MET A 302 0.98 -18.32 -20.16
N LYS A 303 0.03 -19.18 -19.77
CA LYS A 303 -0.07 -20.55 -20.29
C LYS A 303 -0.43 -20.56 -21.78
N GLU A 304 -1.47 -19.80 -22.16
CA GLU A 304 -1.91 -19.66 -23.56
C GLU A 304 -0.77 -19.12 -24.45
N LYS A 305 0.00 -18.15 -23.96
CA LYS A 305 1.16 -17.60 -24.69
C LYS A 305 2.25 -18.66 -24.92
N LYS A 306 2.60 -19.45 -23.90
CA LYS A 306 3.59 -20.53 -24.02
C LYS A 306 3.14 -21.61 -24.99
N GLU A 307 1.86 -21.98 -24.98
CA GLU A 307 1.30 -22.97 -25.91
C GLU A 307 1.35 -22.46 -27.36
N LEU A 308 1.09 -21.17 -27.59
CA LEU A 308 1.23 -20.54 -28.91
C LEU A 308 2.68 -20.46 -29.38
N GLU A 309 3.62 -20.09 -28.50
CA GLU A 309 5.05 -20.06 -28.82
C GLU A 309 5.55 -21.45 -29.21
N GLN A 310 5.20 -22.49 -28.43
CA GLN A 310 5.54 -23.89 -28.75
C GLN A 310 4.94 -24.35 -30.09
N ALA A 311 3.67 -24.03 -30.36
CA ALA A 311 3.04 -24.38 -31.64
C ALA A 311 3.70 -23.67 -32.84
N SER A 312 4.18 -22.44 -32.65
CA SER A 312 4.90 -21.70 -33.69
C SER A 312 6.29 -22.28 -33.98
N GLU A 313 7.03 -22.68 -32.94
CA GLU A 313 8.34 -23.33 -33.08
C GLU A 313 8.22 -24.72 -33.76
N GLU A 314 7.17 -25.49 -33.45
CA GLU A 314 6.88 -26.77 -34.11
C GLU A 314 6.54 -26.58 -35.60
N THR A 315 5.85 -25.50 -35.97
CA THR A 315 5.48 -25.20 -37.36
C THR A 315 6.68 -24.72 -38.18
N GLU A 316 7.57 -23.90 -37.59
CA GLU A 316 8.81 -23.46 -38.25
C GLU A 316 9.82 -24.61 -38.41
N GLY A 317 9.96 -25.48 -37.39
CA GLY A 317 10.80 -26.67 -37.43
C GLY A 317 10.35 -27.70 -38.47
N ALA A 318 9.04 -27.86 -38.68
CA ALA A 318 8.50 -28.74 -39.72
C ALA A 318 8.73 -28.22 -41.15
N SER A 319 8.84 -26.90 -41.33
CA SER A 319 9.13 -26.29 -42.66
C SER A 319 10.61 -26.40 -43.06
N ALA A 320 11.52 -26.55 -42.09
CA ALA A 320 12.96 -26.67 -42.33
C ALA A 320 13.42 -28.08 -42.73
N THR A 321 12.54 -29.10 -42.61
CA THR A 321 12.84 -30.49 -42.98
C THR A 321 11.98 -30.95 -44.15
N SER A 322 12.32 -30.51 -45.36
CA SER A 322 11.96 -31.22 -46.60
C SER A 322 13.06 -31.00 -47.66
N PRO A 323 13.88 -32.03 -47.97
CA PRO A 323 14.99 -31.91 -48.93
C PRO A 323 14.51 -32.00 -50.38
N SER A 324 14.99 -31.07 -51.19
CA SER A 324 14.85 -31.06 -52.65
C SER A 324 15.69 -32.17 -53.30
N ASN A 325 15.05 -33.31 -53.60
CA ASN A 325 15.60 -34.29 -54.53
C ASN A 325 15.40 -33.81 -55.97
N ILE A 326 16.43 -33.17 -56.54
CA ILE A 326 16.60 -33.06 -58.00
C ILE A 326 17.98 -33.62 -58.33
N GLN A 327 18.04 -34.90 -58.67
CA GLN A 327 19.21 -35.49 -59.34
C GLN A 327 19.30 -34.93 -60.76
N THR A 328 20.31 -34.09 -61.01
CA THR A 328 20.74 -33.73 -62.36
C THR A 328 21.83 -34.70 -62.81
N THR A 329 21.47 -35.67 -63.63
CA THR A 329 22.40 -36.57 -64.30
C THR A 329 23.04 -35.85 -65.47
N THR A 330 24.34 -35.55 -65.37
CA THR A 330 25.14 -35.00 -66.46
C THR A 330 25.58 -36.14 -67.37
N GLN A 331 25.20 -36.10 -68.66
CA GLN A 331 25.81 -36.91 -69.72
C GLN A 331 26.36 -35.99 -70.81
N GLN A 332 27.67 -36.11 -71.06
CA GLN A 332 28.37 -35.54 -72.20
C GLN A 332 28.15 -36.39 -73.46
N ALA A 333 27.90 -35.75 -74.61
CA ALA A 333 28.40 -36.19 -75.92
C ALA A 333 28.19 -35.11 -77.02
N GLY A 334 29.29 -34.71 -77.67
CA GLY A 334 29.43 -34.61 -79.13
C GLY A 334 28.80 -33.44 -79.92
N PRO A 335 29.57 -32.72 -80.77
CA PRO A 335 29.09 -31.54 -81.50
C PRO A 335 28.61 -31.86 -82.93
N ALA A 336 27.64 -31.10 -83.44
CA ALA A 336 27.43 -30.96 -84.89
C ALA A 336 26.77 -29.62 -85.27
N SER A 337 27.23 -29.15 -86.41
CA SER A 337 27.10 -27.86 -87.10
C SER A 337 25.70 -27.42 -87.58
N SER A 338 25.63 -26.10 -87.80
CA SER A 338 25.13 -25.39 -89.01
C SER A 338 23.76 -24.69 -88.97
N THR A 339 23.80 -23.42 -89.45
CA THR A 339 22.76 -22.62 -90.14
C THR A 339 21.52 -22.22 -89.32
N THR A 340 20.99 -20.99 -89.29
CA THR A 340 21.00 -19.77 -90.12
C THR A 340 20.30 -18.67 -89.29
N GLY A 341 20.68 -17.39 -89.41
CA GLY A 341 20.02 -16.24 -88.76
C GLY A 341 18.68 -15.84 -89.41
N PRO A 342 18.25 -14.56 -89.36
CA PRO A 342 18.67 -13.44 -88.50
C PRO A 342 17.46 -12.71 -87.86
N THR A 343 17.71 -11.45 -87.43
CA THR A 343 16.76 -10.36 -87.09
C THR A 343 16.19 -10.38 -85.67
N SER A 344 16.13 -9.28 -84.93
CA SER A 344 16.66 -7.92 -85.06
C SER A 344 16.30 -7.16 -83.79
N THR A 345 17.13 -6.18 -83.39
CA THR A 345 16.77 -4.86 -82.81
C THR A 345 15.83 -4.86 -81.57
N THR A 346 16.10 -4.21 -80.43
CA THR A 346 16.63 -2.85 -80.25
C THR A 346 16.85 -2.65 -78.74
N THR A 347 18.02 -2.14 -78.38
CA THR A 347 18.29 -1.00 -77.49
C THR A 347 17.23 -0.55 -76.48
N THR A 348 17.63 -0.34 -75.22
CA THR A 348 17.74 0.97 -74.51
C THR A 348 17.47 0.77 -73.00
N THR A 349 18.47 0.62 -72.14
CA THR A 349 19.09 1.64 -71.26
C THR A 349 18.18 2.53 -70.39
N ILE A 350 18.48 2.53 -69.08
CA ILE A 350 18.46 3.66 -68.10
C ILE A 350 17.06 4.13 -67.65
N GLY A 351 16.76 4.38 -66.37
CA GLY A 351 17.56 4.41 -65.15
C GLY A 351 16.73 4.92 -63.95
N ASN A 352 17.41 4.92 -62.81
CA ASN A 352 17.24 5.67 -61.55
C ASN A 352 15.96 6.48 -61.25
N GLY A 353 15.53 6.35 -60.00
CA GLY A 353 15.29 7.51 -59.12
C GLY A 353 13.85 7.65 -58.61
N HIS A 354 13.60 7.19 -57.38
CA HIS A 354 13.59 8.05 -56.18
C HIS A 354 13.46 7.22 -54.91
#